data_AF-E0NSP3-F1
#
_entry.id   AF-E0NSP3-F1
#
_cell.length_a   1.000
_cell.length_b   1.000
_cell.length_c   1.000
_cell.angle_alpha   90.00
_cell.angle_beta   90.00
_cell.angle_gamma   90.00
#
_symmetry.space_group_name_H-M   'P 1'
#
loop_
_entity.id
_entity.type
_entity.pdbx_description
1 polymer ?
#
loop_
_entity_poly.entity_id
_entity_poly.type
_entity_poly.pdbx_seq_one_letter_code
_entity_poly.pdbx_strand_id
1 'polypeptide(L)'
;NGEVIAVPKMTDNEREAIELLRRTAYFFSHISNLIKVKDDAWVLITQSLSYLAREAFKRFFNPKYRIEERAIKLLNLMENDRKM
;
A
#
# COMPACT_ATOMS: atom_id res chain seq x y z
N ASN A 1 14.40 37.05 11.75
CA ASN A 1 12.98 36.78 11.42
C ASN A 1 12.87 35.33 10.98
N GLY A 2 12.56 34.42 11.90
CA GLY A 2 12.31 33.01 11.59
C GLY A 2 10.83 32.83 11.30
N GLU A 3 10.47 32.69 10.04
CA GLU A 3 9.09 32.45 9.64
C GLU A 3 8.72 30.99 9.97
N VAL A 4 7.81 30.80 10.94
CA VAL A 4 7.30 29.48 11.27
C VAL A 4 6.20 29.16 10.27
N ILE A 5 6.54 28.37 9.25
CA ILE A 5 5.56 27.87 8.28
C ILE A 5 4.80 26.72 8.96
N ALA A 6 3.50 26.90 9.18
CA ALA A 6 2.64 25.84 9.71
C ALA A 6 2.61 24.68 8.72
N VAL A 7 2.92 23.46 9.17
CA VAL A 7 2.78 22.27 8.35
C VAL A 7 1.29 22.09 8.03
N PRO A 8 0.90 22.02 6.74
CA PRO A 8 -0.48 21.79 6.36
C PRO A 8 -1.01 20.49 7.00
N LYS A 9 -2.26 20.53 7.46
CA LYS A 9 -2.91 19.33 8.01
C LYS A 9 -3.12 18.30 6.90
N MET A 10 -2.86 17.04 7.22
CA MET A 10 -3.10 15.91 6.33
C MET A 10 -4.59 15.78 6.01
N THR A 11 -4.89 15.76 4.71
CA THR A 11 -6.22 15.56 4.15
C THR A 11 -6.67 14.10 4.28
N ASP A 12 -7.96 13.84 4.10
CA ASP A 12 -8.51 12.49 4.22
C ASP A 12 -8.00 11.55 3.11
N ASN A 13 -7.82 12.05 1.89
CA ASN A 13 -7.25 11.25 0.80
C ASN A 13 -5.78 10.89 1.05
N GLU A 14 -4.99 11.80 1.60
CA GLU A 14 -3.61 11.51 2.01
C GLU A 14 -3.58 10.46 3.12
N ARG A 15 -4.47 10.58 4.12
CA ARG A 15 -4.58 9.60 5.22
C ARG A 15 -4.95 8.20 4.72
N GLU A 16 -5.96 8.11 3.86
CA GLU A 16 -6.39 6.83 3.25
C GLU A 16 -5.26 6.20 2.41
N ALA A 17 -4.57 7.01 1.61
CA ALA A 17 -3.47 6.53 0.78
C ALA A 17 -2.28 6.04 1.62
N ILE A 18 -1.91 6.77 2.68
CA ILE A 18 -0.83 6.37 3.58
C ILE A 18 -1.16 5.05 4.27
N GLU A 19 -2.40 4.84 4.69
CA GLU A 19 -2.78 3.57 5.32
C GLU A 19 -2.66 2.40 4.34
N LEU A 20 -3.06 2.59 3.08
CA LEU A 20 -2.87 1.58 2.04
C LEU A 20 -1.38 1.30 1.77
N LEU A 21 -0.53 2.33 1.72
CA LEU A 21 0.92 2.17 1.58
C LEU A 21 1.53 1.44 2.78
N ARG A 22 1.12 1.78 4.00
CA ARG A 22 1.58 1.13 5.24
C ARG A 22 1.27 -0.36 5.21
N ARG A 23 0.04 -0.73 4.84
CA ARG A 23 -0.36 -2.14 4.70
C ARG A 23 0.40 -2.85 3.59
N THR A 24 0.60 -2.19 2.45
CA THR A 24 1.40 -2.72 1.34
C THR A 24 2.85 -3.01 1.78
N ALA A 25 3.47 -2.10 2.54
CA ALA A 25 4.84 -2.24 3.01
C ALA A 25 5.05 -3.43 3.96
N TYR A 26 4.04 -3.83 4.73
CA TYR A 26 4.13 -5.00 5.61
C TYR A 26 4.41 -6.32 4.88
N PHE A 27 4.17 -6.39 3.57
CA PHE A 27 4.39 -7.59 2.79
C PHE A 27 5.83 -7.78 2.31
N PHE A 28 6.72 -6.78 2.42
CA PHE A 28 8.11 -6.95 1.96
C PHE A 28 8.87 -8.04 2.71
N SER A 29 8.60 -8.22 4.01
CA SER A 29 9.15 -9.35 4.78
C SER A 29 8.65 -10.70 4.27
N HIS A 30 7.38 -10.79 3.87
CA HIS A 30 6.81 -12.02 3.32
C HIS A 30 7.40 -12.35 1.95
N ILE A 31 7.53 -11.36 1.06
CA ILE A 31 8.22 -11.52 -0.24
C ILE A 31 9.66 -12.01 -0.03
N SER A 32 10.41 -11.41 0.91
CA SER A 32 11.78 -11.83 1.21
C SER A 32 11.85 -13.31 1.62
N ASN A 33 10.88 -13.80 2.40
CA ASN A 33 10.80 -15.20 2.79
C ASN A 33 10.51 -16.12 1.59
N LEU A 34 9.55 -15.76 0.73
CA LEU A 34 9.22 -16.54 -0.47
C LEU A 34 10.42 -16.67 -1.42
N ILE A 35 11.16 -15.58 -1.62
CA ILE A 35 12.40 -15.58 -2.40
C ILE A 35 13.43 -16.54 -1.79
N LYS A 36 13.62 -16.52 -0.46
CA LYS A 36 14.58 -17.40 0.24
C LYS A 36 14.24 -18.87 0.06
N VAL A 37 12.96 -19.24 0.11
CA VAL A 37 12.51 -20.62 -0.08
C VAL A 37 12.28 -21.00 -1.55
N LYS A 38 12.58 -20.09 -2.48
CA LYS A 38 12.42 -20.26 -3.94
C LYS A 38 10.97 -20.56 -4.35
N ASP A 39 10.00 -19.96 -3.68
CA ASP A 39 8.58 -20.06 -4.03
C ASP A 39 8.21 -18.93 -5.00
N ASP A 40 7.86 -19.30 -6.23
CA ASP A 40 7.52 -18.37 -7.32
C ASP A 40 6.29 -17.49 -7.06
N ALA A 41 5.50 -17.76 -6.01
CA ALA A 41 4.41 -16.89 -5.57
C ALA A 41 4.87 -15.45 -5.29
N TRP A 42 6.17 -15.24 -4.99
CA TRP A 42 6.76 -13.91 -4.81
C TRP A 42 6.48 -12.98 -6.00
N VAL A 43 6.42 -13.50 -7.24
CA VAL A 43 6.19 -12.71 -8.46
C VAL A 43 4.78 -12.12 -8.45
N LEU A 44 3.76 -12.96 -8.29
CA LEU A 44 2.35 -12.54 -8.31
C LEU A 44 2.02 -11.59 -7.15
N ILE A 45 2.59 -11.86 -5.97
CA ILE A 45 2.44 -11.01 -4.80
C ILE A 45 3.06 -9.62 -5.06
N THR A 46 4.27 -9.57 -5.62
CA THR A 46 4.94 -8.29 -5.93
C THR A 46 4.17 -7.46 -6.96
N GLN A 47 3.60 -8.10 -7.99
CA GLN A 47 2.73 -7.43 -8.97
C GLN A 47 1.47 -6.84 -8.30
N SER A 48 0.85 -7.61 -7.41
CA SER A 48 -0.32 -7.18 -6.64
C SER A 48 0.00 -5.97 -5.75
N LEU A 49 1.12 -6.00 -5.02
CA LEU A 49 1.55 -4.86 -4.20
C LEU A 49 1.87 -3.62 -5.03
N SER A 50 2.47 -3.80 -6.21
CA SER A 50 2.78 -2.69 -7.13
C SER A 50 1.50 -1.98 -7.60
N TYR A 51 0.45 -2.76 -7.88
CA TYR A 51 -0.88 -2.22 -8.17
C TYR A 51 -1.46 -1.45 -6.98
N LEU A 52 -1.42 -2.02 -5.76
CA LEU A 52 -1.92 -1.35 -4.56
C LEU A 52 -1.19 -0.04 -4.27
N ALA A 53 0.14 -0.03 -4.38
CA ALA A 53 0.95 1.17 -4.22
C ALA A 53 0.56 2.25 -5.25
N ARG A 54 0.35 1.87 -6.51
CA ARG A 54 -0.07 2.80 -7.56
C ARG A 54 -1.43 3.43 -7.25
N GLU A 55 -2.41 2.64 -6.82
CA GLU A 55 -3.73 3.18 -6.46
C GLU A 55 -3.66 4.08 -5.22
N ALA A 56 -2.80 3.75 -4.25
CA ALA A 56 -2.52 4.62 -3.11
C ALA A 56 -1.91 5.96 -3.56
N PHE A 57 -0.90 5.96 -4.42
CA PHE A 57 -0.29 7.20 -4.92
C PHE A 57 -1.26 8.07 -5.70
N LYS A 58 -2.12 7.46 -6.55
CA LYS A 58 -3.18 8.19 -7.25
C LYS A 58 -4.08 8.91 -6.24
N ARG A 59 -4.52 8.21 -5.18
CA ARG A 59 -5.36 8.81 -4.12
C ARG A 59 -4.61 9.88 -3.32
N PHE A 60 -3.34 9.68 -3.04
CA PHE A 60 -2.51 10.62 -2.29
C PHE A 60 -2.43 11.97 -3.03
N PHE A 61 -2.04 11.95 -4.31
CA PHE A 61 -1.81 13.17 -5.08
C PHE A 61 -3.07 13.85 -5.59
N ASN A 62 -4.18 13.12 -5.74
CA ASN A 62 -5.40 13.72 -6.26
C ASN A 62 -6.67 13.10 -5.61
N PRO A 63 -7.45 13.91 -4.86
CA PRO A 63 -8.63 13.45 -4.15
C PRO A 63 -9.77 12.96 -5.06
N LYS A 64 -9.71 13.24 -6.38
CA LYS A 64 -10.70 12.75 -7.35
C LYS A 64 -10.65 11.22 -7.51
N TYR A 65 -9.48 10.62 -7.31
CA TYR A 65 -9.33 9.18 -7.38
C TYR A 65 -9.87 8.56 -6.09
N ARG A 66 -10.46 7.38 -6.21
CA ARG A 66 -10.87 6.54 -5.08
C ARG A 66 -10.06 5.27 -5.10
N ILE A 67 -9.80 4.71 -3.93
CA ILE A 67 -9.21 3.37 -3.84
C ILE A 67 -10.31 2.40 -4.29
N GLU A 68 -10.07 1.68 -5.37
CA GLU A 68 -11.04 0.74 -5.92
C GLU A 68 -11.31 -0.41 -4.93
N GLU A 69 -12.56 -0.89 -4.89
CA GLU A 69 -12.94 -2.02 -4.03
C GLU A 69 -12.08 -3.26 -4.29
N ARG A 70 -11.66 -3.47 -5.54
CA ARG A 70 -10.72 -4.54 -5.93
C ARG A 70 -9.40 -4.45 -5.17
N ALA A 71 -8.87 -3.25 -4.97
CA ALA A 71 -7.62 -3.04 -4.23
C ALA A 71 -7.78 -3.46 -2.76
N ILE A 72 -8.91 -3.10 -2.15
CA ILE A 72 -9.23 -3.46 -0.76
C ILE A 72 -9.40 -4.98 -0.61
N LYS A 73 -10.15 -5.62 -1.52
CA LYS A 73 -10.35 -7.08 -1.53
C LYS A 73 -9.03 -7.82 -1.68
N LEU A 74 -8.20 -7.42 -2.64
CA LEU A 74 -6.89 -8.02 -2.88
C LEU A 74 -6.01 -7.96 -1.63
N LEU A 75 -5.93 -6.78 -0.99
CA LEU A 75 -5.14 -6.61 0.22
C LEU A 75 -5.63 -7.49 1.37
N ASN A 76 -6.95 -7.61 1.57
CA ASN A 76 -7.53 -8.45 2.60
C ASN A 76 -7.26 -9.95 2.36
N LEU A 77 -7.33 -10.40 1.09
CA LEU A 77 -6.98 -11.78 0.73
C LEU A 77 -5.52 -12.08 1.06
N MET A 78 -4.61 -11.19 0.64
CA MET A 78 -3.18 -11.34 0.92
C MET A 78 -2.87 -11.34 2.43
N GLU A 79 -3.58 -10.54 3.22
CA GLU A 79 -3.40 -10.52 4.69
C GLU A 79 -3.86 -11.79 5.37
N ASN A 80 -4.89 -12.45 4.83
CA ASN A 80 -5.38 -13.74 5.32
C ASN A 80 -4.41 -14.87 4.96
N ASP A 81 -3.90 -14.90 3.72
CA ASP A 81 -2.92 -15.90 3.27
C ASP A 81 -1.64 -15.88 4.11
N ARG A 82 -1.22 -14.69 4.57
CA ARG A 82 -0.06 -14.53 5.45
C ARG A 82 -0.23 -15.17 6.84
N LYS A 83 -1.46 -15.33 7.34
CA LYS A 83 -1.74 -15.82 8.70
C LYS A 83 -1.81 -17.36 8.79
N MET A 84 -1.92 -18.05 7.66
CA MET A 84 -1.91 -19.51 7.57
C MET A 84 -0.47 -20.04 7.53
#